data_AF-A0A938M4T6-F1
#
_entry.id   AF-A0A938M4T6-F1
#
_cell.length_a   1.000
_cell.length_b   1.000
_cell.length_c   1.000
_cell.angle_alpha   90.00
_cell.angle_beta   90.00
_cell.angle_gamma   90.00
#
_symmetry.space_group_name_H-M   'P 1'
#
loop_
_entity.id
_entity.type
_entity.pdbx_description
1 polymer ?
#
loop_
_entity_poly.entity_id
_entity_poly.type
_entity_poly.pdbx_seq_one_letter_code
_entity_poly.pdbx_strand_id
1 'polypeptide(L)'
;MVTKTGTYRGTVTAQGNKIVLDDGVALPPGTDVLVTPEAARRPRRGSPAAVLKAMRSGPHLTHEDAEELRRVIQQSRADVNWRSPFPPSRKQRQGVSGK
;
A
#
# COMPACT_ATOMS: atom_id res chain seq x y z
N MET A 1 19.47 26.43 41.10
CA MET A 1 20.02 25.55 40.04
C MET A 1 19.20 25.76 38.79
N VAL A 2 19.81 26.15 37.67
CA VAL A 2 19.11 26.38 36.40
C VAL A 2 19.04 25.05 35.66
N THR A 3 17.85 24.44 35.57
CA THR A 3 17.62 23.26 34.74
C THR A 3 17.47 23.71 33.29
N LYS A 4 18.52 23.51 32.49
CA LYS A 4 18.48 23.76 31.05
C LYS A 4 17.58 22.68 30.43
N THR A 5 16.33 23.02 30.12
CA THR A 5 15.40 22.14 29.41
C THR A 5 15.83 22.05 27.94
N GLY A 6 16.41 20.93 27.56
CA GLY A 6 16.77 20.60 26.17
C GLY A 6 15.95 19.42 25.69
N THR A 7 15.40 19.51 24.48
CA THR A 7 14.83 18.36 23.78
C THR A 7 15.92 17.74 22.92
N TYR A 8 16.16 16.44 23.10
CA TYR A 8 17.20 15.71 22.38
C TYR A 8 16.58 14.60 21.55
N ARG A 9 17.18 14.34 20.39
CA ARG A 9 16.76 13.28 19.49
C ARG A 9 17.81 12.17 19.49
N GLY A 10 17.34 10.94 19.37
CA GLY A 10 18.22 9.79 19.32
C GLY A 10 17.52 8.55 18.80
N THR A 11 18.30 7.51 18.56
CA THR A 11 17.82 6.22 18.07
C THR A 11 17.98 5.14 19.13
N VAL A 12 16.97 4.29 19.25
CA VAL A 12 17.02 3.09 20.10
C VAL A 12 17.73 2.00 19.29
N THR A 13 18.83 1.49 19.83
CA THR A 13 19.56 0.38 19.22
C THR A 13 18.74 -0.91 19.29
N ALA A 14 18.97 -1.86 18.38
CA ALA A 14 18.26 -3.15 18.35
C ALA A 14 18.40 -3.97 19.64
N GLN A 15 19.36 -3.62 20.50
CA GLN A 15 19.61 -4.21 21.82
C GLN A 15 18.72 -3.61 22.92
N GLY A 16 17.82 -2.67 22.60
CA GLY A 16 16.74 -2.17 23.46
C GLY A 16 17.16 -1.24 24.60
N ASN A 17 18.41 -1.30 25.03
CA ASN A 17 18.84 -0.70 26.30
C ASN A 17 19.72 0.55 26.15
N LYS A 18 20.03 0.95 24.91
CA LYS A 18 20.91 2.07 24.62
C LYS A 18 20.28 3.02 23.61
N ILE A 19 20.19 4.29 24.00
CA ILE A 19 19.81 5.41 23.15
C ILE A 19 21.09 6.10 22.70
N VAL A 20 21.26 6.25 21.38
CA VAL A 20 22.33 7.06 20.80
C VAL A 20 21.74 8.41 20.43
N LEU A 21 22.23 9.48 21.05
CA LEU A 21 21.78 10.84 20.74
C LEU A 21 22.45 11.34 19.46
N ASP A 22 21.70 12.10 18.66
CA ASP A 22 22.18 12.66 17.39
C ASP A 22 23.22 13.76 17.62
N ASP A 23 23.07 14.53 18.71
CA ASP A 23 23.98 15.59 19.12
C ASP A 23 24.77 15.22 20.39
N GLY A 24 25.98 15.76 20.51
CA GLY A 24 26.83 15.60 21.69
C GLY A 24 26.25 16.34 22.89
N VAL A 25 25.56 15.61 23.78
CA VAL A 25 24.97 16.15 25.00
C VAL A 25 25.68 15.57 26.20
N ALA A 26 26.26 16.44 27.04
CA ALA A 26 26.81 16.05 28.32
C ALA A 26 25.70 16.08 29.38
N LEU A 27 25.09 14.93 29.66
CA LEU A 27 24.23 14.74 30.84
C LEU A 27 25.09 14.21 32.00
N PRO A 28 25.02 14.81 33.19
CA PRO A 28 25.69 14.27 34.38
C PRO A 28 25.23 12.83 34.67
N PRO A 29 26.12 11.96 35.17
CA PRO A 29 25.72 10.63 35.64
C PRO A 29 24.60 10.73 36.68
N GLY A 30 23.59 9.87 36.58
CA GLY A 30 22.44 9.86 37.49
C GLY A 30 21.34 10.87 37.17
N THR A 31 21.40 11.55 36.02
CA THR A 31 20.31 12.42 35.57
C THR A 31 19.13 11.58 35.10
N ASP A 32 17.96 11.76 35.71
CA ASP A 32 16.72 11.16 35.24
C ASP A 32 16.28 11.81 33.92
N VAL A 33 15.95 10.96 32.92
CA VAL A 33 15.53 11.40 31.60
C VAL A 33 14.23 10.70 31.21
N LEU A 34 13.25 11.50 30.79
CA LEU A 34 12.01 11.00 30.21
C LEU A 34 12.20 10.81 28.71
N VAL A 35 12.04 9.57 28.24
CA VAL A 35 12.12 9.22 26.82
C VAL A 35 10.71 9.11 26.27
N THR A 36 10.38 9.98 25.30
CA THR A 36 9.11 9.88 24.56
C THR A 36 9.38 9.33 23.17
N PRO A 37 8.95 8.10 22.84
CA PRO A 37 9.11 7.58 21.50
C PRO A 37 8.26 8.42 20.53
N GLU A 38 8.91 9.06 19.57
CA GLU A 38 8.22 9.72 18.46
C GLU A 38 7.61 8.62 17.59
N ALA A 39 6.29 8.65 17.39
CA ALA A 39 5.61 7.68 16.54
C ALA A 39 6.31 7.64 15.17
N ALA A 40 6.64 6.44 14.68
CA ALA A 40 7.33 6.25 13.42
C ALA A 40 6.62 7.08 12.34
N ARG A 41 7.31 8.10 11.82
CA ARG A 41 6.78 8.96 10.77
C ARG A 41 6.25 8.08 9.65
N ARG A 42 5.10 8.44 9.08
CA ARG A 42 4.51 7.71 7.95
C ARG A 42 5.63 7.40 6.95
N PRO A 43 5.70 6.16 6.43
CA PRO A 43 6.73 5.78 5.48
C PRO A 43 6.86 6.83 4.39
N ARG A 44 8.07 7.31 4.10
CA ARG A 44 8.28 8.24 2.98
C ARG A 44 7.69 7.63 1.72
N ARG A 45 7.02 8.44 0.91
CA ARG A 45 6.47 8.02 -0.38
C ARG A 45 7.59 7.37 -1.21
N GLY A 46 7.34 6.17 -1.74
CA GLY A 46 8.33 5.42 -2.52
C GLY A 46 9.36 4.63 -1.70
N SER A 47 9.36 4.71 -0.37
CA SER A 47 10.20 3.82 0.45
C SER A 47 9.72 2.36 0.37
N PRO A 48 10.62 1.36 0.55
CA PRO A 48 10.22 -0.04 0.62
C PRO A 48 9.10 -0.30 1.63
N ALA A 49 9.15 0.36 2.79
CA ALA A 49 8.10 0.29 3.80
C ALA A 49 6.75 0.86 3.32
N ALA A 50 6.75 1.91 2.50
CA ALA A 50 5.53 2.45 1.89
C ALA A 50 4.94 1.48 0.86
N VAL A 51 5.78 0.84 0.06
CA VAL A 51 5.36 -0.17 -0.93
C VAL A 51 4.74 -1.38 -0.25
N LEU A 52 5.41 -1.93 0.77
CA LEU A 52 4.88 -3.07 1.54
C LEU A 52 3.55 -2.73 2.23
N LYS A 53 3.43 -1.51 2.77
CA LYS A 53 2.17 -1.05 3.36
C LYS A 53 1.06 -0.96 2.30
N ALA A 54 1.37 -0.43 1.12
CA ALA A 54 0.42 -0.32 0.01
C ALA A 54 -0.06 -1.69 -0.49
N MET A 55 0.84 -2.67 -0.60
CA MET A 55 0.51 -4.05 -0.99
C MET A 55 -0.48 -4.71 -0.02
N ARG A 56 -0.38 -4.39 1.28
CA ARG A 56 -1.30 -4.91 2.30
C ARG A 56 -2.65 -4.20 2.33
N SER A 57 -2.72 -2.97 1.82
CA SER A 57 -3.92 -2.13 1.86
C SER A 57 -4.78 -2.16 0.60
N GLY A 58 -4.37 -2.89 -0.45
CA GLY A 58 -5.19 -3.03 -1.66
C GLY A 58 -6.47 -3.81 -1.39
N PRO A 59 -7.52 -3.65 -2.23
CA PRO A 59 -8.68 -4.53 -2.17
C PRO A 59 -8.19 -5.96 -2.43
N HIS A 60 -8.28 -6.81 -1.41
CA HIS A 60 -7.98 -8.22 -1.55
C HIS A 60 -9.15 -8.87 -2.25
N LEU A 61 -8.89 -9.57 -3.35
CA LEU A 61 -9.91 -10.42 -3.97
C LEU A 61 -10.32 -11.46 -2.94
N THR A 62 -11.62 -11.49 -2.65
CA THR A 62 -12.20 -12.53 -1.81
C THR A 62 -12.33 -13.83 -2.61
N HIS A 63 -12.61 -14.93 -1.92
CA HIS A 63 -12.88 -16.20 -2.59
C HIS A 63 -14.14 -16.10 -3.46
N GLU A 64 -15.14 -15.37 -2.96
CA GLU A 64 -16.40 -15.09 -3.61
C GLU A 64 -16.20 -14.33 -4.93
N ASP A 65 -15.34 -13.31 -4.94
CA ASP A 65 -15.00 -12.56 -6.18
C ASP A 65 -14.39 -13.48 -7.24
N ALA A 66 -13.56 -14.44 -6.83
CA ALA A 66 -12.93 -15.40 -7.73
C ALA A 66 -13.93 -16.42 -8.29
N GLU A 67 -14.87 -16.89 -7.48
CA GLU A 67 -15.92 -17.81 -7.90
C GLU A 67 -16.94 -17.12 -8.82
N GLU A 68 -17.30 -15.86 -8.54
CA GLU A 68 -18.14 -15.06 -9.42
C GLU A 68 -17.49 -14.88 -10.80
N LEU A 69 -16.20 -14.56 -10.84
CA LEU A 69 -15.45 -14.46 -12.10
C LEU A 69 -15.47 -15.78 -12.88
N ARG A 70 -15.25 -16.92 -12.20
CA ARG A 70 -15.30 -18.25 -12.82
C ARG A 70 -16.69 -18.54 -13.39
N ARG A 71 -17.74 -18.21 -12.64
CA ARG A 71 -19.13 -18.39 -13.08
C ARG A 71 -19.44 -17.55 -14.31
N VAL A 72 -19.04 -16.27 -14.32
CA VAL A 72 -19.21 -15.39 -15.48
C VAL A 72 -18.50 -15.94 -16.71
N ILE A 73 -17.26 -16.41 -16.57
CA ILE A 73 -16.50 -17.02 -17.68
C ILE A 73 -17.21 -18.27 -18.22
N GLN A 74 -17.75 -19.12 -17.34
CA GLN A 74 -18.48 -20.32 -17.74
C GLN A 74 -19.80 -19.97 -18.46
N GLN A 75 -20.51 -18.96 -17.97
CA GLN A 75 -21.77 -18.48 -18.57
C GLN A 75 -21.53 -17.72 -19.88
N SER A 76 -20.38 -17.04 -20.01
CA SER A 76 -20.00 -16.27 -21.19
C SER A 76 -19.25 -17.10 -22.24
N ARG A 77 -19.13 -18.42 -22.06
CA ARG A 77 -18.81 -19.35 -23.16
C ARG A 77 -20.01 -19.40 -24.13
N ALA A 78 -20.31 -18.27 -24.75
CA ALA A 78 -20.93 -18.29 -26.07
C ALA A 78 -19.97 -19.02 -26.99
N ASP A 79 -20.48 -19.96 -27.79
CA ASP A 79 -19.68 -20.65 -28.81
C ASP A 79 -18.95 -19.59 -29.64
N VAL A 80 -17.65 -19.44 -29.39
CA VAL A 80 -16.81 -18.59 -30.23
C VAL A 80 -16.76 -19.31 -31.57
N ASN A 81 -17.58 -18.85 -32.51
CA ASN A 81 -17.48 -19.30 -33.88
C ASN A 81 -16.13 -18.82 -34.42
N TRP A 82 -15.11 -19.67 -34.33
CA TRP A 82 -13.76 -19.35 -34.79
C TRP A 82 -13.68 -19.09 -36.29
N ARG A 83 -14.72 -19.45 -37.07
CA ARG A 83 -14.81 -19.05 -38.49
C ARG A 83 -15.23 -17.59 -38.67
N SER A 84 -15.81 -16.95 -37.66
CA SER A 84 -16.15 -15.52 -37.65
C SER A 84 -16.08 -14.96 -36.22
N PRO A 85 -14.87 -14.72 -35.70
CA PRO A 85 -14.65 -14.36 -34.30
C PRO A 85 -15.13 -12.94 -33.94
N PHE A 86 -15.44 -12.11 -34.93
CA PHE A 86 -15.98 -10.76 -34.72
C PHE A 86 -17.38 -10.68 -35.32
N PRO A 87 -18.40 -10.28 -34.54
CA PRO A 87 -19.72 -9.99 -35.10
C PRO A 87 -19.62 -8.80 -36.08
N PRO A 88 -20.42 -8.79 -37.16
CA PRO A 88 -20.39 -7.69 -38.11
C PRO A 88 -20.71 -6.37 -37.40
N SER A 89 -19.87 -5.37 -37.63
CA SER A 89 -20.03 -4.06 -37.02
C SER A 89 -21.38 -3.46 -37.44
N ARG A 90 -22.02 -2.75 -36.49
CA ARG A 90 -23.41 -2.23 -36.54
C ARG A 90 -23.74 -1.33 -37.75
N LYS A 91 -22.79 -1.05 -38.64
CA LYS A 91 -22.95 -0.21 -39.84
C LYS A 91 -23.61 -0.91 -41.04
N GLN A 92 -23.95 -2.20 -40.95
CA GLN A 92 -24.52 -2.95 -42.08
C GLN A 92 -25.99 -3.38 -41.87
N ARG A 93 -26.78 -2.54 -41.17
CA ARG A 93 -28.23 -2.76 -40.99
C ARG A 93 -29.11 -1.67 -41.60
N GLN A 94 -28.53 -0.62 -42.18
CA GLN A 94 -29.29 0.40 -42.90
C GLN A 94 -28.89 0.36 -44.37
N GLY A 95 -29.72 -0.29 -45.17
CA GLY A 95 -29.58 -0.28 -46.63
C GLY A 95 -29.78 -1.65 -47.23
N VAL A 96 -30.99 -2.22 -47.11
CA VAL A 96 -31.77 -2.73 -48.24
C VAL A 96 -33.23 -2.82 -47.80
N SER A 97 -34.01 -1.76 -48.06
CA SER A 97 -35.45 -1.87 -48.30
C SER A 97 -35.81 -0.72 -49.23
N GLY A 98 -35.90 -1.02 -50.52
CA GLY A 98 -36.08 -0.03 -51.56
C GLY A 98 -36.07 -0.64 -52.95
N LYS A 99 -37.28 -1.05 -53.37
CA LYS A 99 -37.75 -1.46 -54.69
C LYS A 99 -37.67 -2.95 -55.02
#